data_AF-A0A9E3ELR0-F1
#
_entry.id   AF-A0A9E3ELR0-F1
#
_cell.length_a   1.000
_cell.length_b   1.000
_cell.length_c   1.000
_cell.angle_alpha   90.00
_cell.angle_beta   90.00
_cell.angle_gamma   90.00
#
_symmetry.space_group_name_H-M   'P 1'
#
loop_
_entity.id
_entity.type
_entity.pdbx_description
1 polymer ?
#
loop_
_entity_poly.entity_id
_entity_poly.type
_entity_poly.pdbx_seq_one_letter_code
_entity_poly.pdbx_strand_id
1 'polypeptide(L)'
;MKRDGQGNLSAHLENQGYVAVNGESVIFPSIGVNAEGQGIVVFTLVGPDYYPSSAYIHISTDGVSGSVHIAGAGTAPEDGFSGYAPYAPDSIGVAHWGDYSAAVALADGSIWAASEYIPSTPRTLLANWGTFVSHVIPDYDR
;
A
#
# COMPACT_ATOMS: atom_id res chain seq x y z
N MET A 1 12.14 -16.85 -12.08
CA MET A 1 12.56 -18.24 -11.80
C MET A 1 12.82 -18.95 -13.11
N LYS A 2 13.99 -19.57 -13.28
CA LYS A 2 14.28 -20.41 -14.45
C LYS A 2 14.42 -21.84 -13.97
N ARG A 3 13.77 -22.77 -14.68
CA ARG A 3 13.94 -24.21 -14.47
C ARG A 3 15.05 -24.69 -15.39
N ASP A 4 16.04 -25.40 -14.86
CA ASP A 4 17.06 -26.01 -15.70
C ASP A 4 16.55 -27.30 -16.38
N GLY A 5 17.35 -27.87 -17.28
CA GLY A 5 17.02 -29.11 -17.99
C GLY A 5 16.96 -30.36 -17.10
N GLN A 6 17.42 -30.27 -15.84
CA GLN A 6 17.29 -31.33 -14.83
C GLN A 6 16.07 -31.11 -13.91
N GLY A 7 15.36 -30.01 -14.08
CA GLY A 7 14.18 -29.66 -13.31
C GLY A 7 14.47 -28.88 -12.02
N ASN A 8 15.70 -28.43 -11.79
CA ASN A 8 16.05 -27.58 -10.65
C ASN A 8 15.59 -26.14 -10.88
N LEU A 9 15.34 -25.46 -9.77
CA LEU A 9 14.81 -24.11 -9.73
C LEU A 9 15.82 -23.20 -9.05
N SER A 10 16.28 -22.16 -9.74
CA SER A 10 17.18 -21.17 -9.16
C SER A 10 16.52 -19.80 -9.03
N ALA A 11 16.89 -19.12 -7.95
CA ALA A 11 16.54 -17.74 -7.64
C ALA A 11 17.79 -17.05 -7.06
N HIS A 12 17.94 -15.77 -7.34
CA HIS A 12 19.01 -14.93 -6.82
C HIS A 12 18.41 -13.58 -6.43
N LEU A 13 19.00 -12.95 -5.41
CA LEU A 13 18.67 -11.58 -5.05
C LEU A 13 19.41 -10.67 -6.03
N GLU A 14 18.66 -10.02 -6.93
CA GLU A 14 19.22 -9.04 -7.86
C GLU A 14 19.46 -7.70 -7.15
N ASN A 15 18.39 -7.15 -6.54
CA ASN A 15 18.39 -5.85 -5.88
C ASN A 15 17.71 -5.94 -4.50
N GLN A 16 18.14 -5.10 -3.55
CA GLN A 16 17.52 -4.94 -2.24
C GLN A 16 17.38 -3.46 -1.88
N GLY A 17 16.27 -3.09 -1.24
CA GLY A 17 16.01 -1.72 -0.80
C GLY A 17 14.77 -1.65 0.10
N TYR A 18 14.35 -0.43 0.40
CA TYR A 18 13.14 -0.13 1.17
C TYR A 18 12.50 1.16 0.66
N VAL A 19 11.20 1.32 0.91
CA VAL A 19 10.49 2.60 0.73
C VAL A 19 10.44 3.29 2.08
N ALA A 20 10.87 4.54 2.13
CA ALA A 20 10.66 5.43 3.26
C ALA A 20 10.31 6.82 2.76
N VAL A 21 9.48 7.51 3.53
CA VAL A 21 9.08 8.90 3.28
C VAL A 21 9.48 9.71 4.51
N ASN A 22 10.09 10.87 4.30
CA ASN A 22 10.77 11.61 5.36
C ASN A 22 9.80 12.28 6.32
N GLY A 23 9.57 11.64 7.48
CA GLY A 23 8.64 12.13 8.51
C GLY A 23 7.38 11.28 8.62
N GLU A 24 7.15 10.38 7.66
CA GLU A 24 5.95 9.58 7.53
C GLU A 24 6.23 8.09 7.67
N SER A 25 5.16 7.34 7.90
CA SER A 25 5.13 5.89 7.91
C SER A 25 4.46 5.35 6.66
N VAL A 26 5.03 4.27 6.14
CA VAL A 26 4.52 3.46 5.04
C VAL A 26 4.00 2.17 5.64
N ILE A 27 2.69 1.97 5.66
CA ILE A 27 2.04 0.89 6.41
C ILE A 27 1.45 -0.14 5.46
N PHE A 28 1.74 -1.42 5.77
CA PHE A 28 1.15 -2.62 5.18
C PHE A 28 1.16 -2.62 3.64
N PRO A 29 2.35 -2.70 3.01
CA PRO A 29 2.45 -2.60 1.57
C PRO A 29 1.98 -3.86 0.84
N SER A 30 1.46 -3.70 -0.38
CA SER A 30 1.23 -4.77 -1.35
C SER A 30 1.88 -4.40 -2.68
N ILE A 31 2.38 -5.41 -3.41
CA ILE A 31 3.12 -5.22 -4.66
C ILE A 31 2.36 -5.90 -5.80
N GLY A 32 2.10 -5.15 -6.86
CA GLY A 32 1.62 -5.68 -8.14
C GLY A 32 2.68 -5.40 -9.21
N VAL A 33 3.03 -6.41 -10.00
CA VAL A 33 3.99 -6.29 -11.11
C VAL A 33 3.40 -6.99 -12.33
N ASN A 34 3.41 -6.31 -13.47
CA ASN A 34 2.93 -6.84 -14.74
C ASN A 34 3.97 -7.73 -15.45
N ALA A 35 3.62 -8.25 -16.63
CA ALA A 35 4.48 -9.15 -17.38
C ALA A 35 5.75 -8.46 -17.94
N GLU A 36 5.71 -7.14 -18.06
CA GLU A 36 6.81 -6.28 -18.52
C GLU A 36 7.79 -5.95 -17.39
N GLY A 37 7.54 -6.42 -16.16
CA GLY A 37 8.39 -6.14 -14.99
C GLY A 37 8.17 -4.74 -14.41
N GLN A 38 7.08 -4.08 -14.78
CA GLN A 38 6.66 -2.77 -14.29
C GLN A 38 5.56 -2.95 -13.25
N GLY A 39 5.65 -2.20 -12.16
CA GLY A 39 4.78 -2.41 -11.01
C GLY A 39 4.52 -1.16 -10.18
N ILE A 40 3.68 -1.34 -9.16
CA ILE A 40 3.50 -0.40 -8.06
C ILE A 40 3.61 -1.13 -6.73
N VAL A 41 4.06 -0.40 -5.71
CA VAL A 41 3.89 -0.76 -4.29
C VAL A 41 2.82 0.16 -3.73
N VAL A 42 1.65 -0.39 -3.38
CA VAL A 42 0.55 0.34 -2.73
C VAL A 42 0.65 0.20 -1.22
N PHE A 43 0.34 1.25 -0.46
CA PHE A 43 0.42 1.29 1.00
C PHE A 43 -0.44 2.40 1.57
N THR A 44 -0.63 2.40 2.89
CA THR A 44 -1.12 3.60 3.58
C THR A 44 0.05 4.51 3.92
N LEU A 45 -0.02 5.79 3.53
CA LEU A 45 0.87 6.85 3.98
C LEU A 45 0.22 7.60 5.15
N VAL A 46 0.96 7.75 6.25
CA VAL A 46 0.47 8.47 7.44
C VAL A 46 1.63 9.12 8.19
N GLY A 47 1.41 10.31 8.75
CA GLY A 47 2.42 11.02 9.52
C GLY A 47 1.96 12.42 9.93
N PRO A 48 2.88 13.28 10.42
CA PRO A 48 2.56 14.66 10.76
C PRO A 48 1.94 15.45 9.62
N ASP A 49 2.32 15.14 8.37
CA ASP A 49 1.87 15.85 7.17
C ASP A 49 0.67 15.18 6.47
N TYR A 50 0.36 13.93 6.81
CA TYR A 50 -0.68 13.14 6.14
C TYR A 50 -1.56 12.39 7.15
N TYR A 51 -2.87 12.63 7.07
CA TYR A 51 -3.85 11.66 7.55
C TYR A 51 -3.71 10.33 6.77
N PRO A 52 -4.20 9.19 7.32
CA PRO A 52 -4.05 7.91 6.64
C PRO A 52 -4.62 7.95 5.22
N SER A 53 -3.71 7.94 4.24
CA SER A 53 -3.97 8.17 2.82
C SER A 53 -3.57 6.94 2.02
N SER A 54 -4.35 6.59 0.99
CA SER A 54 -3.95 5.57 0.03
C SER A 54 -2.91 6.14 -0.91
N ALA A 55 -1.74 5.50 -0.96
CA ALA A 55 -0.61 5.96 -1.74
C ALA A 55 0.10 4.80 -2.43
N TYR A 56 0.87 5.11 -3.48
CA TYR A 56 1.71 4.14 -4.14
C TYR A 56 3.02 4.74 -4.65
N ILE A 57 3.99 3.90 -4.94
CA ILE A 57 5.23 4.24 -5.66
C ILE A 57 5.47 3.22 -6.77
N HIS A 58 6.13 3.63 -7.85
CA HIS A 58 6.51 2.74 -8.93
C HIS A 58 7.65 1.79 -8.51
N ILE A 59 7.62 0.56 -9.03
CA ILE A 59 8.67 -0.46 -8.85
C ILE A 59 8.90 -1.25 -10.13
N SER A 60 10.16 -1.35 -10.55
CA SER A 60 10.57 -2.19 -11.69
C SER A 60 11.58 -3.25 -11.27
N THR A 61 12.14 -3.98 -12.23
CA THR A 61 13.29 -4.87 -12.00
C THR A 61 14.51 -4.15 -11.41
N ASP A 62 14.64 -2.84 -11.64
CA ASP A 62 15.72 -2.00 -11.10
C ASP A 62 15.44 -1.50 -9.67
N GLY A 63 14.25 -1.80 -9.13
CA GLY A 63 13.81 -1.39 -7.80
C GLY A 63 12.73 -0.31 -7.82
N VAL A 64 12.48 0.28 -6.65
CA VAL A 64 11.52 1.39 -6.48
C VAL A 64 12.09 2.69 -7.04
N SER A 65 11.27 3.50 -7.68
CA SER A 65 11.71 4.76 -8.28
C SER A 65 10.63 5.84 -8.25
N GLY A 66 11.08 7.10 -8.35
CA GLY A 66 10.20 8.26 -8.41
C GLY A 66 9.68 8.72 -7.04
N SER A 67 8.63 9.53 -7.09
CA SER A 67 7.96 10.07 -5.91
C SER A 67 6.79 9.18 -5.50
N VAL A 68 6.37 9.30 -4.24
CA VAL A 68 5.11 8.72 -3.78
C VAL A 68 3.93 9.49 -4.39
N HIS A 69 2.98 8.75 -4.95
CA HIS A 69 1.73 9.25 -5.49
C HIS A 69 0.61 9.05 -4.45
N ILE A 70 -0.13 10.11 -4.14
CA ILE A 70 -1.33 10.00 -3.32
C ILE A 70 -2.51 9.64 -4.24
N ALA A 71 -2.99 8.40 -4.12
CA ALA A 71 -4.14 7.91 -4.89
C ALA A 71 -5.46 8.42 -4.29
N GLY A 72 -5.56 8.40 -2.96
CA GLY A 72 -6.69 8.90 -2.20
C GLY A 72 -6.23 9.56 -0.91
N ALA A 73 -6.33 10.88 -0.84
CA ALA A 73 -5.95 11.65 0.35
C ALA A 73 -6.91 11.36 1.51
N GLY A 74 -6.34 11.00 2.66
CA GLY A 74 -7.07 10.88 3.92
C GLY A 74 -7.52 12.24 4.43
N THR A 75 -8.66 12.31 5.11
CA THR A 75 -9.24 13.60 5.54
C THR A 75 -9.36 13.80 7.05
N ALA A 76 -9.04 12.80 7.86
CA ALA A 76 -9.06 12.90 9.31
C ALA A 76 -8.12 11.85 9.95
N PRO A 77 -7.79 11.99 11.25
CA PRO A 77 -7.12 10.92 12.00
C PRO A 77 -7.94 9.63 12.01
N GLU A 78 -7.29 8.53 12.36
CA GLU A 78 -7.99 7.30 12.72
C GLU A 78 -8.95 7.57 13.90
N ASP A 79 -10.20 7.10 13.79
CA ASP A 79 -11.20 7.12 14.86
C ASP A 79 -12.08 5.86 14.85
N GLY A 80 -11.43 4.72 15.08
CA GLY A 80 -11.98 3.37 15.09
C GLY A 80 -12.07 2.78 16.49
N PHE A 81 -12.95 1.79 16.63
CA PHE A 81 -13.33 1.17 17.90
C PHE A 81 -12.14 0.57 18.66
N SER A 82 -11.09 0.15 17.95
CA SER A 82 -9.87 -0.41 18.54
C SER A 82 -9.11 0.59 19.41
N GLY A 83 -9.27 1.91 19.17
CA GLY A 83 -8.66 2.95 20.01
C GLY A 83 -9.40 3.23 21.33
N TYR A 84 -10.56 2.61 21.55
CA TYR A 84 -11.41 2.89 22.70
C TYR A 84 -11.50 1.68 23.64
N ALA A 85 -11.02 1.84 24.88
CA ALA A 85 -11.00 0.76 25.87
C ALA A 85 -12.35 0.03 26.08
N PRO A 86 -13.54 0.68 26.03
CA PRO A 86 -14.81 -0.03 26.12
C PRO A 86 -15.08 -1.03 24.97
N TYR A 87 -14.49 -0.80 23.79
CA TYR A 87 -14.68 -1.65 22.61
C TYR A 87 -13.49 -2.56 22.32
N ALA A 88 -12.32 -2.25 22.89
CA ALA A 88 -11.12 -3.06 22.80
C ALA A 88 -10.34 -3.00 24.12
N PRO A 89 -10.78 -3.70 25.19
CA PRO A 89 -10.16 -3.60 26.52
C PRO A 89 -8.69 -4.02 26.52
N ASP A 90 -8.29 -4.91 25.61
CA ASP A 90 -6.91 -5.39 25.49
C ASP A 90 -6.00 -4.45 24.67
N SER A 91 -6.56 -3.42 24.00
CA SER A 91 -5.80 -2.48 23.16
C SER A 91 -5.05 -1.41 23.95
N ILE A 92 -5.35 -1.24 25.25
CA ILE A 92 -4.84 -0.13 26.10
C ILE A 92 -5.07 1.25 25.43
N GLY A 93 -6.13 1.39 24.62
CA GLY A 93 -6.45 2.64 23.91
C GLY A 93 -5.57 2.92 22.69
N VAL A 94 -4.86 1.92 22.17
CA VAL A 94 -4.09 2.02 20.93
C VAL A 94 -4.94 1.53 19.76
N ALA A 95 -5.25 2.43 18.83
CA ALA A 95 -5.99 2.06 17.63
C ALA A 95 -5.19 1.09 16.76
N HIS A 96 -5.88 0.06 16.27
CA HIS A 96 -5.37 -0.86 15.26
C HIS A 96 -5.59 -0.26 13.87
N TRP A 97 -4.56 -0.30 13.02
CA TRP A 97 -4.61 0.25 11.67
C TRP A 97 -3.72 -0.54 10.71
N GLY A 98 -4.11 -0.60 9.45
CA GLY A 98 -3.23 -1.01 8.36
C GLY A 98 -3.14 -2.52 8.26
N ASP A 99 -4.27 -3.20 8.29
CA ASP A 99 -4.36 -4.65 8.10
C ASP A 99 -4.57 -5.04 6.64
N TYR A 100 -4.92 -4.09 5.77
CA TYR A 100 -5.40 -4.41 4.42
C TYR A 100 -4.77 -3.55 3.33
N SER A 101 -4.09 -4.24 2.42
CA SER A 101 -3.76 -3.75 1.09
C SER A 101 -3.69 -4.91 0.09
N ALA A 102 -3.91 -4.60 -1.19
CA ALA A 102 -3.84 -5.57 -2.27
C ALA A 102 -3.43 -4.87 -3.56
N ALA A 103 -2.65 -5.56 -4.39
CA ALA A 103 -2.36 -5.13 -5.75
C ALA A 103 -2.37 -6.34 -6.69
N VAL A 104 -2.96 -6.19 -7.87
CA VAL A 104 -3.06 -7.23 -8.88
C VAL A 104 -2.85 -6.64 -10.27
N ALA A 105 -1.90 -7.22 -11.02
CA ALA A 105 -1.68 -6.85 -12.41
C ALA A 105 -2.71 -7.52 -13.33
N LEU A 106 -3.15 -6.78 -14.34
CA LEU A 106 -4.03 -7.25 -15.40
C LEU A 106 -3.23 -7.65 -16.64
N ALA A 107 -3.89 -8.36 -17.55
CA ALA A 107 -3.30 -8.81 -18.81
C ALA A 107 -2.93 -7.66 -19.77
N ASP A 108 -3.51 -6.47 -19.58
CA ASP A 108 -3.20 -5.27 -20.38
C ASP A 108 -2.03 -4.44 -19.81
N GLY A 109 -1.36 -4.94 -18.77
CA GLY A 109 -0.24 -4.28 -18.10
C GLY A 109 -0.62 -3.29 -17.01
N SER A 110 -1.91 -2.97 -16.85
CA SER A 110 -2.40 -2.11 -15.77
C SER A 110 -2.50 -2.87 -14.44
N ILE A 111 -2.66 -2.13 -13.34
CA ILE A 111 -2.69 -2.68 -11.98
C ILE A 111 -3.91 -2.13 -11.25
N TRP A 112 -4.74 -3.03 -10.71
CA TRP A 112 -5.70 -2.65 -9.67
C TRP A 112 -5.02 -2.74 -8.32
N ALA A 113 -5.15 -1.71 -7.51
CA ALA A 113 -4.62 -1.67 -6.16
C ALA A 113 -5.63 -1.09 -5.17
N ALA A 114 -5.57 -1.57 -3.94
CA ALA A 114 -6.42 -1.12 -2.85
C ALA A 114 -5.63 -1.01 -1.54
N SER A 115 -5.97 -0.03 -0.72
CA SER A 115 -5.47 0.10 0.65
C SER A 115 -6.50 0.80 1.53
N GLU A 116 -6.38 0.61 2.84
CA GLU A 116 -7.11 1.40 3.82
C GLU A 116 -6.75 2.89 3.73
N TYR A 117 -7.74 3.75 3.99
CA TYR A 117 -7.57 5.19 4.14
C TYR A 117 -8.74 5.78 4.95
N ILE A 118 -8.63 7.06 5.33
CA ILE A 118 -9.74 7.79 5.95
C ILE A 118 -10.49 8.64 4.92
N PRO A 119 -11.64 8.17 4.37
CA PRO A 119 -12.45 8.93 3.42
C PRO A 119 -13.08 10.18 4.04
N SER A 120 -13.44 11.13 3.17
CA SER A 120 -14.32 12.26 3.52
C SER A 120 -15.79 11.84 3.55
N THR A 121 -16.11 10.78 4.29
CA THR A 121 -17.47 10.26 4.47
C THR A 121 -17.85 10.21 5.95
N PRO A 122 -19.15 10.25 6.30
CA PRO A 122 -19.57 10.08 7.68
C PRO A 122 -19.03 8.77 8.27
N ARG A 123 -18.56 8.83 9.52
CA ARG A 123 -18.14 7.63 10.25
C ARG A 123 -19.33 6.73 10.59
N THR A 124 -19.04 5.48 10.82
CA THR A 124 -19.94 4.53 11.48
C THR A 124 -19.72 4.55 13.00
N LEU A 125 -20.50 3.74 13.73
CA LEU A 125 -20.31 3.55 15.18
C LEU A 125 -18.91 3.03 15.52
N LEU A 126 -18.33 2.20 14.66
CA LEU A 126 -17.09 1.48 14.98
C LEU A 126 -15.89 1.97 14.17
N ALA A 127 -16.06 2.72 13.09
CA ALA A 127 -14.95 3.06 12.21
C ALA A 127 -15.24 4.31 11.38
N ASN A 128 -14.18 5.05 11.05
CA ASN A 128 -14.18 6.10 10.04
C ASN A 128 -13.34 5.76 8.79
N TRP A 129 -12.75 4.58 8.74
CA TRP A 129 -11.94 4.14 7.60
C TRP A 129 -12.76 3.54 6.46
N GLY A 130 -12.15 3.48 5.29
CA GLY A 130 -12.66 2.77 4.13
C GLY A 130 -11.54 2.24 3.26
N THR A 131 -11.90 1.64 2.13
CA THR A 131 -10.93 1.14 1.15
C THR A 131 -10.91 2.06 -0.06
N PHE A 132 -9.74 2.60 -0.41
CA PHE A 132 -9.56 3.26 -1.69
C PHE A 132 -9.18 2.20 -2.72
N VAL A 133 -9.79 2.25 -3.91
CA VAL A 133 -9.48 1.34 -5.02
C VAL A 133 -9.01 2.18 -6.20
N SER A 134 -7.83 1.84 -6.72
CA SER A 134 -7.14 2.56 -7.79
C SER A 134 -6.85 1.64 -8.97
N HIS A 135 -6.96 2.19 -10.17
CA HIS A 135 -6.50 1.57 -11.41
C HIS A 135 -5.32 2.38 -11.93
N VAL A 136 -4.15 1.77 -11.99
CA VAL A 136 -2.88 2.43 -12.33
C VAL A 136 -2.31 1.78 -13.58
N ILE A 137 -1.92 2.61 -14.55
CA ILE A 137 -1.08 2.17 -15.68
C ILE A 137 0.34 2.60 -15.29
N PRO A 138 1.24 1.66 -14.94
CA PRO A 138 2.60 2.03 -14.59
C PRO A 138 3.28 2.69 -15.78
N ASP A 139 3.64 3.96 -15.62
CA ASP A 139 4.36 4.73 -16.62
C ASP A 139 5.66 5.23 -15.98
N TYR A 140 6.78 4.84 -16.59
CA TYR A 140 8.13 5.18 -16.13
C TYR A 140 8.73 6.33 -16.96
N ASP A 141 8.01 6.81 -17.98
CA ASP A 141 8.43 7.84 -18.92
C ASP A 141 7.81 9.21 -18.55
N ARG A 142 8.25 9.81 -17.45
CA ARG A 142 8.32 11.29 -17.26
C ARG A 142 9.42 11.70 -16.30
#